data_AF-A0A1B4XZC2-F1
#
_entry.id   AF-A0A1B4XZC2-F1
#
_cell.length_a   1.000
_cell.length_b   1.000
_cell.length_c   1.000
_cell.angle_alpha   90.00
_cell.angle_beta   90.00
_cell.angle_gamma   90.00
#
_symmetry.space_group_name_H-M   'P 1'
#
loop_
_entity.id
_entity.type
_entity.pdbx_description
1 polymer ?
#
loop_
_entity_poly.entity_id
_entity_poly.type
_entity_poly.pdbx_seq_one_letter_code
_entity_poly.pdbx_strand_id
1 'polypeptide(L)'
;MLTGRHLYFAYGSNLCVRQMSVRCPDASDPRPAVLSDHDWLINERGVATVEPLTGGQVHGVLWQISDRDLATLDSAEGVPVRYRRDLLCVRTHDGRTTAWVYIDHRITPGPPRPEYLNRVIDGALHHGLPQRWIDFLHRWDPVHWLQPVSAAASGAGPQSLSALLSEPGLSEISQLRSRFGFLAIHGGGLEKMTDVIAERAADAAGASVYVLRHPDRYPHHLPSSRFDPGESPRLAEFLDHVDVAVSLHGYGRIGRGTQLLAGGRNRELADHLARHLELPGYQVVTDLDAIPAELRGLHPDNPVNRVRGGGAQLELSIRVRGLSPAAPCPATTVCRRSPPPWYKAWWLPRVLGKCRWWNGDCWWPKIFASG
;
A
#
# COMPACT_ATOMS: atom_id res chain seq x y z
N MET A 1 12.97 -36.62 33.48
CA MET A 1 12.17 -36.52 32.24
C MET A 1 12.79 -35.39 31.44
N LEU A 2 13.23 -35.63 30.20
CA LEU A 2 13.74 -34.57 29.33
C LEU A 2 12.58 -33.59 29.10
N THR A 3 12.68 -32.39 29.67
CA THR A 3 11.72 -31.31 29.44
C THR A 3 11.76 -30.96 27.96
N GLY A 4 10.61 -31.03 27.27
CA GLY A 4 10.51 -30.61 25.89
C GLY A 4 10.90 -29.14 25.79
N ARG A 5 11.93 -28.83 25.01
CA ARG A 5 12.28 -27.46 24.67
C ARG A 5 11.63 -27.11 23.34
N HIS A 6 10.82 -26.06 23.35
CA HIS A 6 10.15 -25.54 22.17
C HIS A 6 10.83 -24.27 21.70
N LEU A 7 10.81 -24.06 20.39
CA LEU A 7 11.17 -22.79 19.80
C LEU A 7 9.92 -21.93 19.65
N TYR A 8 9.97 -20.71 20.18
CA TYR A 8 8.88 -19.75 20.10
C TYR A 8 9.37 -18.45 19.48
N PHE A 9 8.72 -17.99 18.42
CA PHE A 9 9.07 -16.74 17.74
C PHE A 9 8.18 -15.60 18.21
N ALA A 10 8.78 -14.65 18.94
CA ALA A 10 8.14 -13.44 19.41
C ALA A 10 8.33 -12.30 18.40
N TYR A 11 7.24 -11.63 18.03
CA TYR A 11 7.23 -10.46 17.14
C TYR A 11 6.41 -9.28 17.69
N GLY A 12 5.78 -9.46 18.87
CA GLY A 12 4.95 -8.47 19.56
C GLY A 12 5.49 -8.13 20.95
N SER A 13 4.61 -7.95 21.94
CA SER A 13 5.03 -7.54 23.30
C SER A 13 5.97 -8.52 24.01
N ASN A 14 5.97 -9.80 23.60
CA ASN A 14 6.90 -10.82 24.07
C ASN A 14 8.34 -10.62 23.56
N LEU A 15 8.64 -9.56 22.80
CA LEU A 15 10.00 -9.05 22.59
C LEU A 15 10.59 -8.42 23.86
N CYS A 16 9.75 -8.00 24.81
CA CYS A 16 10.22 -7.38 26.04
C CYS A 16 10.74 -8.44 27.02
N VAL A 17 12.04 -8.39 27.33
CA VAL A 17 12.71 -9.32 28.25
C VAL A 17 12.04 -9.36 29.63
N ARG A 18 11.65 -8.21 30.18
CA ARG A 18 10.95 -8.15 31.47
C ARG A 18 9.59 -8.85 31.44
N GLN A 19 8.87 -8.75 30.32
CA GLN A 19 7.60 -9.45 30.17
C GLN A 19 7.83 -10.96 30.03
N MET A 20 8.82 -11.35 29.24
CA MET A 20 9.21 -12.75 29.06
C MET A 20 9.68 -13.39 30.36
N SER A 21 10.50 -12.72 31.17
CA SER A 21 10.98 -13.30 32.43
C SER A 21 9.87 -13.54 33.46
N VAL A 22 8.79 -12.76 33.42
CA VAL A 22 7.62 -12.96 34.28
C VAL A 22 6.72 -14.09 33.75
N ARG A 23 6.50 -14.17 32.43
CA ARG A 23 5.61 -15.16 31.82
C ARG A 23 6.26 -16.53 31.62
N CYS A 24 7.55 -16.53 31.31
CA CYS A 24 8.34 -17.69 30.91
C CYS A 24 9.71 -17.63 31.61
N PRO A 25 9.79 -17.98 32.90
CA PRO A 25 11.04 -17.93 33.67
C PRO A 25 12.14 -18.87 33.13
N ASP A 26 11.77 -19.93 32.40
CA ASP A 26 12.71 -20.87 31.81
C ASP A 26 13.15 -20.45 30.39
N ALA A 27 12.64 -19.32 29.87
CA ALA A 27 12.97 -18.82 28.54
C ALA A 27 14.46 -18.48 28.43
N SER A 28 15.10 -19.01 27.39
CA SER A 28 16.54 -18.86 27.17
C SER A 28 16.90 -18.74 25.69
N ASP A 29 18.17 -18.42 25.42
CA ASP A 29 18.75 -18.33 24.07
C ASP A 29 17.96 -17.41 23.10
N PRO A 30 17.70 -16.13 23.45
CA PRO A 30 17.05 -15.20 22.54
C PRO A 30 17.93 -14.92 21.33
N ARG A 31 17.45 -15.27 20.14
CA ARG A 31 18.17 -15.04 18.88
C ARG A 31 17.31 -14.24 17.89
N PRO A 32 17.83 -13.18 17.26
CA PRO A 32 17.14 -12.49 16.17
C PRO A 32 16.76 -13.46 15.04
N ALA A 33 15.52 -13.37 14.59
CA ALA A 33 14.98 -14.22 13.54
C ALA A 33 14.02 -13.43 12.63
N VAL A 34 13.74 -13.98 11.45
CA VAL A 34 12.84 -13.40 10.47
C VAL A 34 11.79 -14.42 10.05
N LEU A 35 10.52 -14.05 10.14
CA LEU A 35 9.40 -14.76 9.53
C LEU A 35 9.18 -14.18 8.12
N SER A 36 9.35 -15.01 7.09
CA SER A 36 9.16 -14.62 5.68
C SER A 36 7.71 -14.80 5.25
N ASP A 37 7.32 -14.08 4.19
CA ASP A 37 6.00 -14.14 3.55
C ASP A 37 4.85 -13.76 4.49
N HIS A 38 5.14 -12.89 5.44
CA HIS A 38 4.18 -12.34 6.38
C HIS A 38 4.38 -10.83 6.51
N ASP A 39 3.30 -10.14 6.81
CA ASP A 39 3.31 -8.75 7.25
C ASP A 39 2.96 -8.63 8.74
N TRP A 40 3.36 -7.51 9.33
CA TRP A 40 3.09 -7.20 10.74
C TRP A 40 2.14 -6.01 10.84
N LEU A 41 1.14 -6.15 11.70
CA LEU A 41 0.18 -5.08 11.96
C LEU A 41 -0.26 -5.04 13.42
N ILE A 42 -0.69 -3.85 13.86
CA ILE A 42 -1.50 -3.71 15.07
C ILE A 42 -2.97 -3.82 14.66
N ASN A 43 -3.68 -4.80 15.23
CA ASN A 43 -5.08 -5.04 14.89
C ASN A 43 -6.03 -4.12 15.65
N GLU A 44 -7.33 -4.28 15.45
CA GLU A 44 -8.38 -3.45 16.04
C GLU A 44 -8.43 -3.52 17.57
N ARG A 45 -7.80 -4.54 18.17
CA ARG A 45 -7.66 -4.66 19.63
C ARG A 45 -6.45 -3.88 20.17
N GLY A 46 -5.63 -3.30 19.31
CA GLY A 46 -4.43 -2.55 19.65
C GLY A 46 -3.23 -3.42 20.03
N VAL A 47 -3.17 -4.66 19.51
CA VAL A 47 -2.06 -5.61 19.73
C VAL A 47 -1.50 -6.10 18.39
N ALA A 48 -0.25 -6.58 18.41
CA ALA A 48 0.42 -7.09 17.22
C ALA A 48 -0.16 -8.43 16.75
N THR A 49 -0.27 -8.59 15.44
CA THR A 49 -0.50 -9.86 14.75
C THR A 49 0.31 -9.91 13.46
N VAL A 50 0.34 -11.08 12.83
CA VAL A 50 0.89 -11.27 11.48
C VAL A 50 -0.16 -11.80 10.52
N GLU A 51 -0.10 -11.36 9.27
CA GLU A 51 -0.93 -11.89 8.19
C GLU A 51 -0.04 -12.37 7.02
N PRO A 52 -0.45 -13.38 6.25
CA PRO A 52 0.29 -13.77 5.06
C PRO A 52 0.43 -12.62 4.06
N LEU A 53 1.66 -12.33 3.65
CA LEU A 53 1.98 -11.37 2.59
C LEU A 53 3.25 -11.82 1.89
N THR A 54 3.14 -12.30 0.66
CA THR A 54 4.28 -12.76 -0.15
C THR A 54 5.35 -11.67 -0.27
N GLY A 55 6.61 -12.03 0.03
CA GLY A 55 7.73 -11.09 0.05
C GLY A 55 7.82 -10.21 1.30
N GLY A 56 6.82 -10.23 2.17
CA GLY A 56 6.84 -9.61 3.49
C GLY A 56 7.89 -10.25 4.42
N GLN A 57 8.40 -9.47 5.36
CA GLN A 57 9.35 -9.95 6.36
C GLN A 57 9.02 -9.36 7.72
N VAL A 58 8.76 -10.21 8.70
CA VAL A 58 8.56 -9.82 10.09
C VAL A 58 9.81 -10.15 10.89
N HIS A 59 10.45 -9.13 11.45
CA HIS A 59 11.59 -9.33 12.33
C HIS A 59 11.13 -9.54 13.77
N GLY A 60 11.74 -10.51 14.44
CA GLY A 60 11.42 -10.86 15.82
C GLY A 60 12.56 -11.64 16.48
N VAL A 61 12.25 -12.30 17.59
CA VAL A 61 13.22 -13.04 18.41
C VAL A 61 12.72 -14.45 18.64
N LEU A 62 13.60 -15.40 18.42
CA LEU A 62 13.40 -16.81 18.71
C LEU A 62 13.86 -17.09 20.15
N TRP A 63 12.98 -17.67 20.95
CA TRP A 63 13.23 -18.11 22.32
C TRP A 63 13.18 -19.63 22.40
N GLN A 64 14.00 -20.22 23.26
CA GLN A 64 13.80 -21.58 23.75
C GLN A 64 12.97 -21.54 25.04
N ILE A 65 11.83 -22.24 25.06
CA ILE A 65 10.91 -22.27 26.22
C ILE A 65 10.58 -23.71 26.62
N SER A 66 10.26 -23.93 27.90
CA SER A 66 9.83 -25.23 28.43
C SER A 66 8.36 -25.52 28.10
N ASP A 67 7.93 -26.78 28.25
CA ASP A 67 6.51 -27.15 28.15
C ASP A 67 5.61 -26.34 29.09
N ARG A 68 6.11 -26.04 30.30
CA ARG A 68 5.41 -25.22 31.31
C ARG A 68 5.23 -23.78 30.85
N ASP A 69 6.28 -23.19 30.30
CA ASP A 69 6.26 -21.83 29.79
C ASP A 69 5.35 -21.72 28.57
N LEU A 70 5.35 -22.72 27.69
CA LEU A 70 4.46 -22.79 26.54
C LEU A 70 2.98 -22.82 26.97
N ALA A 71 2.63 -23.65 27.96
CA ALA A 71 1.27 -23.66 28.52
C ALA A 71 0.88 -22.32 29.17
N THR A 72 1.84 -21.64 29.80
CA THR A 72 1.63 -20.31 30.38
C THR A 72 1.37 -19.25 29.30
N LEU A 73 2.09 -19.32 28.17
CA LEU A 73 1.84 -18.47 27.00
C LEU A 73 0.47 -18.75 26.39
N ASP A 74 0.08 -20.03 26.23
CA ASP A 74 -1.24 -20.38 25.68
C ASP A 74 -2.38 -19.75 26.49
N SER A 75 -2.27 -19.80 27.83
CA SER A 75 -3.24 -19.16 28.73
C SER A 75 -3.20 -17.62 28.62
N ALA A 76 -2.02 -17.02 28.53
CA ALA A 76 -1.86 -15.57 28.47
C ALA A 76 -2.37 -14.98 27.13
N GLU A 77 -2.11 -15.67 26.02
CA GLU A 77 -2.57 -15.29 24.69
C GLU A 77 -4.04 -15.66 24.45
N GLY A 78 -4.62 -16.52 25.30
CA GLY A 78 -6.03 -16.92 25.24
C GLY A 78 -6.31 -17.88 24.08
N VAL A 79 -5.40 -18.82 23.85
CA VAL A 79 -5.51 -19.87 22.82
C VAL A 79 -6.67 -20.81 23.16
N PRO A 80 -7.47 -21.26 22.16
CA PRO A 80 -7.43 -20.92 20.74
C PRO A 80 -8.35 -19.74 20.33
N VAL A 81 -8.99 -19.07 21.30
CA VAL A 81 -10.08 -18.12 21.02
C VAL A 81 -9.56 -16.75 20.56
N ARG A 82 -8.50 -16.24 21.20
CA ARG A 82 -7.93 -14.93 20.89
C ARG A 82 -6.80 -15.02 19.88
N TYR A 83 -5.89 -15.95 20.09
CA TYR A 83 -4.81 -16.30 19.17
C TYR A 83 -4.91 -17.79 18.82
N ARG A 84 -4.55 -18.15 17.59
CA ARG A 84 -4.18 -19.53 17.24
C ARG A 84 -2.66 -19.68 17.35
N ARG A 85 -2.18 -20.92 17.46
CA ARG A 85 -0.74 -21.22 17.54
C ARG A 85 -0.35 -22.12 16.37
N ASP A 86 0.48 -21.59 15.47
CA ASP A 86 0.91 -22.27 14.25
C ASP A 86 2.43 -22.55 14.32
N LEU A 87 2.87 -23.67 13.73
CA LEU A 87 4.30 -23.94 13.51
C LEU A 87 4.72 -23.32 12.18
N LEU A 88 5.53 -22.27 12.23
CA LEU A 88 6.01 -21.58 11.03
C LEU A 88 7.53 -21.67 10.91
N CYS A 89 8.01 -21.63 9.65
CA CYS A 89 9.43 -21.57 9.35
C CYS A 89 9.93 -20.14 9.57
N VAL A 90 10.91 -19.99 10.46
CA VAL A 90 11.63 -18.75 10.70
C VAL A 90 13.10 -18.91 10.30
N ARG A 91 13.74 -17.81 9.91
CA ARG A 91 15.14 -17.79 9.50
C ARG A 91 15.97 -17.05 10.54
N THR A 92 16.91 -17.74 11.16
CA THR A 92 17.97 -17.17 11.98
C THR A 92 19.23 -16.97 11.14
N HIS A 93 20.31 -16.48 11.75
CA HIS A 93 21.62 -16.45 11.10
C HIS A 93 22.17 -17.86 10.81
N ASP A 94 21.81 -18.86 11.63
CA ASP A 94 22.23 -20.27 11.51
C ASP A 94 21.49 -21.04 10.41
N GLY A 95 20.38 -20.49 9.90
CA GLY A 95 19.56 -21.14 8.88
C GLY A 95 18.07 -21.08 9.17
N ARG A 96 17.32 -22.02 8.58
CA ARG A 96 15.87 -22.14 8.75
C ARG A 96 15.56 -23.08 9.90
N THR A 97 14.60 -22.72 10.73
CA THR A 97 14.07 -23.57 11.80
C THR A 97 12.56 -23.37 11.94
N THR A 98 11.87 -24.32 12.55
CA THR A 98 10.44 -24.23 12.82
C THR A 98 10.23 -23.73 14.25
N ALA A 99 9.29 -22.79 14.42
CA ALA A 99 8.96 -22.22 15.71
C ALA A 99 7.45 -22.03 15.86
N TRP A 100 6.96 -22.09 17.09
CA TRP A 100 5.60 -21.68 17.41
C TRP A 100 5.44 -20.19 17.22
N VAL A 101 4.33 -19.80 16.60
CA VAL A 101 3.93 -18.41 16.37
C VAL A 101 2.47 -18.27 16.79
N TYR A 102 2.18 -17.30 17.64
CA TYR A 102 0.80 -16.95 17.98
C TYR A 102 0.26 -15.98 16.94
N ILE A 103 -0.92 -16.21 16.37
CA ILE A 103 -1.54 -15.36 15.33
C ILE A 103 -2.99 -15.02 15.72
N ASP A 104 -3.34 -13.74 15.79
CA ASP A 104 -4.74 -13.28 15.95
C ASP A 104 -5.40 -13.29 14.56
N HIS A 105 -6.59 -13.87 14.45
CA HIS A 105 -7.35 -13.91 13.19
C HIS A 105 -7.88 -12.53 12.79
N ARG A 106 -7.89 -11.59 13.73
CA ARG A 106 -8.25 -10.18 13.51
C ARG A 106 -7.10 -9.45 12.85
N ILE A 107 -7.30 -9.10 11.58
CA ILE A 107 -6.31 -8.41 10.73
C ILE A 107 -6.73 -6.97 10.38
N THR A 108 -7.78 -6.44 11.01
CA THR A 108 -8.20 -5.05 10.75
C THR A 108 -7.24 -4.10 11.46
N PRO A 109 -6.54 -3.19 10.77
CA PRO A 109 -5.61 -2.29 11.45
C PRO A 109 -6.30 -1.37 12.46
N GLY A 110 -5.69 -1.17 13.62
CA GLY A 110 -6.18 -0.26 14.66
C GLY A 110 -5.04 0.34 15.50
N PRO A 111 -5.30 1.40 16.29
CA PRO A 111 -4.26 2.06 17.07
C PRO A 111 -3.71 1.13 18.17
N PRO A 112 -2.39 1.12 18.44
CA PRO A 112 -1.82 0.38 19.54
C PRO A 112 -2.40 0.84 20.88
N ARG A 113 -2.53 -0.12 21.81
CA ARG A 113 -2.84 0.20 23.20
C ARG A 113 -1.76 1.12 23.79
N PRO A 114 -2.10 1.98 24.76
CA PRO A 114 -1.11 2.77 25.49
C PRO A 114 0.06 1.91 25.95
N GLU A 115 1.28 2.41 25.77
CA GLU A 115 2.56 1.76 26.10
C GLU A 115 2.89 0.44 25.37
N TYR A 116 1.93 -0.15 24.65
CA TYR A 116 2.15 -1.43 23.96
C TYR A 116 3.24 -1.30 22.90
N LEU A 117 3.13 -0.29 22.04
CA LEU A 117 4.08 -0.09 20.96
C LEU A 117 5.50 0.20 21.50
N ASN A 118 5.62 1.07 22.51
CA ASN A 118 6.91 1.36 23.16
C ASN A 118 7.57 0.09 23.67
N ARG A 119 6.80 -0.80 24.32
CA ARG A 119 7.31 -2.10 24.78
C ARG A 119 7.83 -2.99 23.65
N VAL A 120 7.15 -3.01 22.50
CA VAL A 120 7.60 -3.75 21.31
C VAL A 120 8.90 -3.16 20.76
N ILE A 121 8.97 -1.83 20.64
CA ILE A 121 10.14 -1.10 20.12
C ILE A 121 11.34 -1.27 21.06
N ASP A 122 11.16 -1.11 22.37
CA ASP A 122 12.22 -1.30 23.36
C ASP A 122 12.77 -2.73 23.33
N GLY A 123 11.89 -3.73 23.19
CA GLY A 123 12.29 -5.12 23.00
C GLY A 123 13.06 -5.33 21.70
N ALA A 124 12.60 -4.74 20.59
CA ALA A 124 13.28 -4.80 19.31
C ALA A 124 14.69 -4.17 19.35
N LEU A 125 14.83 -3.01 20.02
CA LEU A 125 16.10 -2.35 20.26
C LEU A 125 17.03 -3.20 21.13
N HIS A 126 16.51 -3.73 22.24
CA HIS A 126 17.28 -4.57 23.16
C HIS A 126 17.89 -5.80 22.47
N HIS A 127 17.12 -6.44 21.59
CA HIS A 127 17.57 -7.62 20.84
C HIS A 127 18.33 -7.29 19.55
N GLY A 128 18.63 -6.01 19.29
CA GLY A 128 19.42 -5.59 18.13
C GLY A 128 18.75 -5.89 16.79
N LEU A 129 17.42 -5.80 16.72
CA LEU A 129 16.71 -5.93 15.44
C LEU A 129 17.11 -4.79 14.49
N PRO A 130 17.07 -5.00 13.15
CA PRO A 130 17.57 -4.01 12.20
C PRO A 130 16.87 -2.64 12.33
N GLN A 131 17.62 -1.54 12.19
CA GLN A 131 17.08 -0.17 12.29
C GLN A 131 15.86 0.06 11.38
N ARG A 132 15.89 -0.46 10.15
CA ARG A 132 14.76 -0.36 9.21
C ARG A 132 13.45 -0.96 9.74
N TRP A 133 13.54 -1.96 10.62
CA TRP A 133 12.40 -2.60 11.26
C TRP A 133 11.89 -1.73 12.42
N ILE A 134 12.80 -1.16 13.21
CA ILE A 134 12.46 -0.20 14.26
C ILE A 134 11.76 1.02 13.65
N ASP A 135 12.29 1.57 12.56
CA ASP A 135 11.67 2.68 11.79
C ASP A 135 10.31 2.30 11.19
N PHE A 136 10.07 1.00 10.94
CA PHE A 136 8.76 0.50 10.54
C PHE A 136 7.78 0.45 11.72
N LEU A 137 8.21 -0.07 12.88
CA LEU A 137 7.39 -0.10 14.09
C LEU A 137 6.97 1.31 14.53
N HIS A 138 7.86 2.30 14.46
CA HIS A 138 7.52 3.70 14.77
C HIS A 138 6.42 4.28 13.86
N ARG A 139 6.18 3.73 12.67
CA ARG A 139 5.06 4.18 11.81
C ARG A 139 3.71 3.84 12.43
N TRP A 140 3.66 2.89 13.35
CA TRP A 140 2.44 2.50 14.04
C TRP A 140 2.14 3.39 15.26
N ASP A 141 2.92 4.44 15.49
CA ASP A 141 2.62 5.46 16.48
C ASP A 141 1.46 6.36 15.99
N PRO A 142 0.30 6.35 16.68
CA PRO A 142 -0.87 7.16 16.31
C PRO A 142 -0.61 8.66 16.24
N VAL A 143 0.42 9.17 16.92
CA VAL A 143 0.79 10.59 16.88
C VAL A 143 1.06 11.06 15.45
N HIS A 144 1.50 10.14 14.57
CA HIS A 144 1.79 10.41 13.17
C HIS A 144 0.69 9.93 12.22
N TRP A 145 -0.39 9.35 12.73
CA TRP A 145 -1.48 8.87 11.89
C TRP A 145 -2.35 10.04 11.47
N LEU A 146 -2.67 10.10 10.17
CA LEU A 146 -3.67 11.02 9.68
C LEU A 146 -4.99 10.69 10.36
N GLN A 147 -5.41 11.55 11.28
CA GLN A 147 -6.75 11.53 11.85
C GLN A 147 -7.76 11.51 10.69
N PRO A 148 -8.73 10.57 10.67
CA PRO A 148 -9.84 10.67 9.74
C PRO A 148 -10.47 12.05 9.91
N VAL A 149 -10.45 12.86 8.85
CA VAL A 149 -11.25 14.07 8.84
C VAL A 149 -12.69 13.57 8.85
N SER A 150 -13.37 13.77 9.98
CA SER A 150 -14.82 13.68 10.04
C SER A 150 -15.37 14.45 8.85
N ALA A 151 -16.11 13.77 7.97
CA ALA A 151 -16.84 14.37 6.88
C ALA A 151 -17.94 15.26 7.48
N ALA A 152 -17.54 16.47 7.88
CA ALA A 152 -18.40 17.54 8.30
C ALA A 152 -17.81 18.86 7.81
N ALA A 153 -17.49 18.94 6.51
CA ALA A 153 -17.50 20.23 5.85
C ALA A 153 -18.96 20.61 5.63
N SER A 154 -19.46 21.47 6.50
CA SER A 154 -20.75 22.15 6.39
C SER A 154 -20.69 23.15 5.23
N GLY A 155 -20.88 22.64 4.01
CA GLY A 155 -20.95 23.42 2.77
C GLY A 155 -21.18 22.50 1.57
N ALA A 156 -21.93 22.96 0.57
CA ALA A 156 -22.04 22.24 -0.69
C ALA A 156 -20.68 22.33 -1.42
N GLY A 157 -20.00 21.20 -1.58
CA GLY A 157 -18.76 21.14 -2.37
C GLY A 157 -18.97 21.49 -3.85
N PRO A 158 -17.90 21.71 -4.61
CA PRO A 158 -18.00 22.08 -6.03
C PRO A 158 -18.81 21.04 -6.81
N GLN A 159 -19.68 21.54 -7.69
CA GLN A 159 -20.55 20.69 -8.51
C GLN A 159 -20.03 20.49 -9.94
N SER A 160 -19.02 21.27 -10.34
CA SER A 160 -18.39 21.30 -11.67
C SER A 160 -16.87 21.45 -11.57
N LEU A 161 -16.14 21.19 -12.65
CA LEU A 161 -14.69 21.37 -12.70
C LEU A 161 -14.31 22.85 -12.62
N SER A 162 -15.03 23.72 -13.30
CA SER A 162 -14.87 25.18 -13.22
C SER A 162 -15.00 25.72 -11.78
N ALA A 163 -15.97 25.22 -11.02
CA ALA A 163 -16.13 25.57 -9.61
C ALA A 163 -14.95 25.03 -8.78
N LEU A 164 -14.54 23.79 -9.03
CA LEU A 164 -13.37 23.20 -8.37
C LEU A 164 -12.09 23.99 -8.65
N LEU A 165 -11.82 24.35 -9.91
CA LEU A 165 -10.67 25.16 -10.33
C LEU A 165 -10.63 26.55 -9.70
N SER A 166 -11.77 27.06 -9.23
CA SER A 166 -11.88 28.34 -8.54
C SER A 166 -11.60 28.23 -7.04
N GLU A 167 -11.44 27.02 -6.50
CA GLU A 167 -11.15 26.79 -5.08
C GLU A 167 -9.75 27.28 -4.70
N PRO A 168 -9.61 28.04 -3.61
CA PRO A 168 -8.30 28.50 -3.13
C PRO A 168 -7.34 27.33 -2.85
N GLY A 169 -6.14 27.41 -3.42
CA GLY A 169 -5.08 26.42 -3.20
C GLY A 169 -5.19 25.16 -4.07
N LEU A 170 -6.18 25.07 -4.95
CA LEU A 170 -6.17 24.06 -6.00
C LEU A 170 -5.12 24.41 -7.07
N SER A 171 -4.39 23.40 -7.55
CA SER A 171 -3.43 23.56 -8.64
C SER A 171 -3.73 22.60 -9.78
N GLU A 172 -3.82 23.15 -11.00
CA GLU A 172 -3.96 22.40 -12.24
C GLU A 172 -2.66 22.44 -13.03
N ILE A 173 -2.15 21.26 -13.38
CA ILE A 173 -0.86 21.08 -14.06
C ILE A 173 -1.08 20.15 -15.24
N SER A 174 -0.60 20.56 -16.41
CA SER A 174 -0.55 19.74 -17.62
C SER A 174 0.83 19.84 -18.23
N GLN A 175 1.41 18.71 -18.61
CA GLN A 175 2.65 18.65 -19.35
C GLN A 175 2.53 17.64 -20.48
N LEU A 176 2.58 18.14 -21.71
CA LEU A 176 2.45 17.34 -22.92
C LEU A 176 3.82 16.87 -23.41
N ARG A 177 3.91 15.57 -23.68
CA ARG A 177 5.08 14.86 -24.22
C ARG A 177 4.60 13.83 -25.25
N SER A 178 4.71 12.53 -24.97
CA SER A 178 4.23 11.46 -25.85
C SER A 178 2.70 11.44 -26.03
N ARG A 179 2.22 10.64 -26.98
CA ARG A 179 0.78 10.35 -27.18
C ARG A 179 0.17 9.44 -26.11
N PHE A 180 0.97 8.89 -25.21
CA PHE A 180 0.49 8.19 -24.00
C PHE A 180 0.46 9.16 -22.82
N GLY A 181 -0.60 9.07 -22.00
CA GLY A 181 -0.86 10.00 -20.90
C GLY A 181 -1.11 9.35 -19.54
N PHE A 182 -0.71 10.04 -18.47
CA PHE A 182 -1.15 9.77 -17.10
C PHE A 182 -2.08 10.88 -16.60
N LEU A 183 -3.13 10.49 -15.87
CA LEU A 183 -4.13 11.39 -15.34
C LEU A 183 -4.24 11.20 -13.81
N ALA A 184 -4.26 12.28 -13.03
CA ALA A 184 -4.55 12.24 -11.59
C ALA A 184 -5.43 13.44 -11.20
N ILE A 185 -6.74 13.30 -11.34
CA ILE A 185 -7.72 14.37 -11.12
C ILE A 185 -8.08 14.58 -9.65
N HIS A 186 -7.64 13.69 -8.76
CA HIS A 186 -7.90 13.74 -7.31
C HIS A 186 -6.63 13.82 -6.46
N GLY A 187 -5.53 14.31 -7.05
CA GLY A 187 -4.22 14.42 -6.39
C GLY A 187 -4.15 15.42 -5.23
N GLY A 188 -2.99 15.52 -4.60
CA GLY A 188 -2.77 16.41 -3.46
C GLY A 188 -3.45 15.90 -2.19
N GLY A 189 -4.16 16.78 -1.47
CA GLY A 189 -4.74 16.46 -0.17
C GLY A 189 -5.97 15.54 -0.18
N LEU A 190 -6.60 15.31 -1.34
CA LEU A 190 -7.80 14.48 -1.50
C LEU A 190 -7.43 12.99 -1.56
N GLU A 191 -6.84 12.53 -2.65
CA GLU A 191 -6.30 11.17 -2.81
C GLU A 191 -4.77 11.21 -2.81
N LYS A 192 -4.21 11.48 -1.63
CA LYS A 192 -2.76 11.63 -1.41
C LYS A 192 -1.91 10.63 -2.19
N MET A 193 -0.83 11.14 -2.79
CA MET A 193 0.19 10.46 -3.60
C MET A 193 -0.21 10.06 -5.03
N THR A 194 -1.47 10.16 -5.44
CA THR A 194 -1.87 9.82 -6.82
C THR A 194 -1.20 10.73 -7.84
N ASP A 195 -1.12 12.04 -7.57
CA ASP A 195 -0.40 13.02 -8.37
C ASP A 195 1.08 12.69 -8.51
N VAL A 196 1.76 12.45 -7.38
CA VAL A 196 3.19 12.15 -7.35
C VAL A 196 3.50 10.86 -8.11
N ILE A 197 2.63 9.85 -8.01
CA ILE A 197 2.79 8.60 -8.75
C ILE A 197 2.59 8.85 -10.25
N ALA A 198 1.57 9.62 -10.65
CA ALA A 198 1.29 9.94 -12.05
C ALA A 198 2.45 10.68 -12.71
N GLU A 199 2.95 11.73 -12.07
CA GLU A 199 4.07 12.52 -12.58
C GLU A 199 5.34 11.68 -12.73
N ARG A 200 5.70 10.90 -11.71
CA ARG A 200 6.91 10.08 -11.80
C ARG A 200 6.78 8.94 -12.80
N ALA A 201 5.59 8.37 -12.96
CA ALA A 201 5.32 7.38 -14.00
C ALA A 201 5.46 8.02 -15.39
N ALA A 202 4.93 9.23 -15.56
CA ALA A 202 5.05 10.00 -16.79
C ALA A 202 6.50 10.36 -17.11
N ASP A 203 7.26 10.84 -16.14
CA ASP A 203 8.69 11.16 -16.31
C ASP A 203 9.51 9.94 -16.72
N ALA A 204 9.27 8.80 -16.07
CA ALA A 204 10.01 7.58 -16.36
C ALA A 204 9.63 6.96 -17.72
N ALA A 205 8.40 7.17 -18.19
CA ALA A 205 7.93 6.72 -19.50
C ALA A 205 8.13 7.75 -20.64
N GLY A 206 8.55 8.98 -20.33
CA GLY A 206 8.51 10.09 -21.31
C GLY A 206 7.09 10.48 -21.73
N ALA A 207 6.09 10.13 -20.91
CA ALA A 207 4.67 10.30 -21.21
C ALA A 207 4.15 11.69 -20.83
N SER A 208 2.99 12.04 -21.40
CA SER A 208 2.24 13.24 -21.02
C SER A 208 1.59 13.04 -19.65
N VAL A 209 1.32 14.12 -18.93
CA VAL A 209 0.63 14.04 -17.64
C VAL A 209 -0.32 15.22 -17.43
N TYR A 210 -1.48 14.96 -16.84
CA TYR A 210 -2.39 15.96 -16.31
C TYR A 210 -2.75 15.65 -14.86
N VAL A 211 -2.64 16.64 -13.99
CA VAL A 211 -2.84 16.50 -12.54
C VAL A 211 -3.63 17.67 -11.99
N LEU A 212 -4.55 17.36 -11.08
CA LEU A 212 -5.12 18.33 -10.15
C LEU A 212 -4.65 18.03 -8.73
N ARG A 213 -4.08 19.03 -8.06
CA ARG A 213 -3.66 18.95 -6.66
C ARG A 213 -4.61 19.74 -5.79
N HIS A 214 -5.27 19.01 -4.90
CA HIS A 214 -6.13 19.59 -3.88
C HIS A 214 -5.29 20.09 -2.69
N PRO A 215 -5.73 21.15 -2.00
CA PRO A 215 -5.08 21.60 -0.78
C PRO A 215 -5.12 20.51 0.31
N ASP A 216 -4.24 20.62 1.29
CA ASP A 216 -4.19 19.67 2.39
C ASP A 216 -5.53 19.60 3.13
N ARG A 217 -5.97 18.37 3.44
CA ARG A 217 -7.24 18.08 4.13
C ARG A 217 -8.48 18.58 3.36
N TYR A 218 -8.44 18.61 2.03
CA TYR A 218 -9.59 18.97 1.21
C TYR A 218 -10.78 18.03 1.46
N PRO A 219 -11.98 18.54 1.79
CA PRO A 219 -13.08 17.72 2.30
C PRO A 219 -14.10 17.28 1.23
N HIS A 220 -14.01 17.83 0.02
CA HIS A 220 -15.01 17.59 -1.03
C HIS A 220 -14.45 16.68 -2.13
N HIS A 221 -15.31 15.85 -2.71
CA HIS A 221 -14.95 14.95 -3.79
C HIS A 221 -15.89 15.18 -4.98
N LEU A 222 -15.34 15.70 -6.08
CA LEU A 222 -16.05 15.79 -7.36
C LEU A 222 -15.91 14.44 -8.10
N PRO A 223 -17.01 13.77 -8.49
CA PRO A 223 -16.93 12.53 -9.27
C PRO A 223 -16.22 12.73 -10.61
N SER A 224 -15.46 11.73 -11.07
CA SER A 224 -14.71 11.82 -12.33
C SER A 224 -15.60 12.12 -13.55
N SER A 225 -16.86 11.68 -13.54
CA SER A 225 -17.84 11.97 -14.60
C SER A 225 -18.22 13.44 -14.75
N ARG A 226 -17.84 14.30 -13.80
CA ARG A 226 -18.11 15.75 -13.84
C ARG A 226 -16.90 16.60 -14.25
N PHE A 227 -15.80 15.96 -14.65
CA PHE A 227 -14.61 16.66 -15.16
C PHE A 227 -14.77 16.94 -16.65
N ASP A 228 -15.58 17.95 -16.97
CA ASP A 228 -15.82 18.30 -18.36
C ASP A 228 -14.64 19.07 -18.97
N PRO A 229 -13.96 18.59 -20.03
CA PRO A 229 -12.96 19.34 -20.79
C PRO A 229 -13.46 20.69 -21.31
N GLY A 230 -14.76 20.89 -21.49
CA GLY A 230 -15.31 22.22 -21.82
C GLY A 230 -15.05 23.28 -20.75
N GLU A 231 -14.76 22.86 -19.51
CA GLU A 231 -14.54 23.74 -18.36
C GLU A 231 -13.05 23.96 -18.02
N SER A 232 -12.13 23.27 -18.72
CA SER A 232 -10.68 23.43 -18.56
C SER A 232 -9.97 23.36 -19.91
N PRO A 233 -9.37 24.47 -20.38
CA PRO A 233 -8.54 24.46 -21.58
C PRO A 233 -7.39 23.46 -21.50
N ARG A 234 -6.78 23.30 -20.31
CA ARG A 234 -5.64 22.36 -20.12
C ARG A 234 -6.08 20.90 -20.19
N LEU A 235 -7.25 20.57 -19.64
CA LEU A 235 -7.79 19.22 -19.71
C LEU A 235 -8.16 18.89 -21.16
N ALA A 236 -8.83 19.81 -21.85
CA ALA A 236 -9.16 19.65 -23.27
C ALA A 236 -7.92 19.41 -24.12
N GLU A 237 -6.88 20.24 -23.95
CA GLU A 237 -5.62 20.13 -24.66
C GLU A 237 -4.93 18.78 -24.40
N PHE A 238 -4.89 18.35 -23.14
CA PHE A 238 -4.33 17.04 -22.77
C PHE A 238 -5.10 15.88 -23.43
N LEU A 239 -6.43 15.89 -23.38
CA LEU A 239 -7.26 14.80 -23.92
C LEU A 239 -7.19 14.72 -25.45
N ASP A 240 -7.03 15.83 -26.16
CA ASP A 240 -6.81 15.81 -27.61
C ASP A 240 -5.36 15.37 -27.98
N HIS A 241 -4.41 15.69 -27.12
CA HIS A 241 -3.00 15.34 -27.30
C HIS A 241 -2.68 13.85 -27.04
N VAL A 242 -3.45 13.14 -26.23
CA VAL A 242 -3.16 11.73 -25.92
C VAL A 242 -4.12 10.77 -26.62
N ASP A 243 -3.58 9.67 -27.15
CA ASP A 243 -4.39 8.61 -27.78
C ASP A 243 -4.89 7.62 -26.74
N VAL A 244 -4.10 7.35 -25.70
CA VAL A 244 -4.42 6.40 -24.62
C VAL A 244 -3.94 6.99 -23.28
N ALA A 245 -4.74 6.82 -22.22
CA ALA A 245 -4.38 7.31 -20.89
C ALA A 245 -4.63 6.31 -19.75
N VAL A 246 -3.85 6.43 -18.68
CA VAL A 246 -4.08 5.76 -17.40
C VAL A 246 -4.44 6.79 -16.34
N SER A 247 -5.61 6.67 -15.72
CA SER A 247 -6.01 7.52 -14.59
C SER A 247 -5.70 6.86 -13.27
N LEU A 248 -4.99 7.54 -12.39
CA LEU A 248 -4.65 7.09 -11.04
C LEU A 248 -5.60 7.70 -10.02
N HIS A 249 -6.19 6.83 -9.21
CA HIS A 249 -7.08 7.17 -8.11
C HIS A 249 -6.67 6.47 -6.83
N GLY A 250 -7.18 6.94 -5.71
CA GLY A 250 -6.91 6.43 -4.38
C GLY A 250 -8.17 6.01 -3.67
N TYR A 251 -8.26 4.75 -3.26
CA TYR A 251 -9.42 4.23 -2.54
C TYR A 251 -9.06 3.68 -1.15
N GLY A 252 -10.09 3.53 -0.32
CA GLY A 252 -10.03 2.87 0.99
C GLY A 252 -11.22 1.93 1.17
N ARG A 253 -10.96 0.63 1.24
CA ARG A 253 -11.94 -0.41 1.58
C ARG A 253 -11.31 -1.44 2.49
N ILE A 254 -12.03 -1.81 3.56
CA ILE A 254 -11.61 -2.87 4.47
C ILE A 254 -11.44 -4.18 3.68
N GLY A 255 -10.39 -4.93 3.96
CA GLY A 255 -10.10 -6.22 3.30
C GLY A 255 -9.51 -6.13 1.89
N ARG A 256 -9.31 -4.92 1.33
CA ARG A 256 -8.73 -4.73 -0.02
C ARG A 256 -7.41 -3.97 0.00
N GLY A 257 -6.72 -3.93 1.15
CA GLY A 257 -5.46 -3.19 1.32
C GLY A 257 -4.33 -3.65 0.39
N THR A 258 -4.35 -4.90 -0.07
CA THR A 258 -3.37 -5.50 -0.97
C THR A 258 -3.83 -5.54 -2.44
N GLN A 259 -4.95 -4.91 -2.79
CA GLN A 259 -5.49 -4.92 -4.14
C GLN A 259 -5.30 -3.58 -4.85
N LEU A 260 -4.91 -3.64 -6.12
CA LEU A 260 -5.03 -2.54 -7.08
C LEU A 260 -6.18 -2.89 -8.02
N LEU A 261 -7.09 -1.95 -8.30
CA LEU A 261 -8.26 -2.25 -9.15
C LEU A 261 -8.07 -1.57 -10.50
N ALA A 262 -7.99 -2.37 -11.56
CA ALA A 262 -7.76 -1.92 -12.93
C ALA A 262 -9.07 -1.95 -13.75
N GLY A 263 -9.78 -0.84 -13.68
CA GLY A 263 -11.02 -0.55 -14.40
C GLY A 263 -10.79 0.18 -15.73
N GLY A 264 -11.75 1.00 -16.15
CA GLY A 264 -11.75 1.75 -17.40
C GLY A 264 -12.29 0.95 -18.59
N ARG A 265 -12.62 1.67 -19.68
CA ARG A 265 -13.19 1.08 -20.89
C ARG A 265 -12.13 0.38 -21.76
N ASN A 266 -10.87 0.79 -21.69
CA ASN A 266 -9.78 0.11 -22.38
C ASN A 266 -9.32 -1.11 -21.57
N ARG A 267 -9.95 -2.27 -21.83
CA ARG A 267 -9.68 -3.51 -21.10
C ARG A 267 -8.30 -4.09 -21.42
N GLU A 268 -7.85 -3.96 -22.67
CA GLU A 268 -6.52 -4.41 -23.08
C GLU A 268 -5.41 -3.70 -22.30
N LEU A 269 -5.58 -2.39 -22.06
CA LEU A 269 -4.67 -1.60 -21.23
C LEU A 269 -4.75 -2.00 -19.76
N ALA A 270 -5.95 -2.25 -19.23
CA ALA A 270 -6.12 -2.74 -17.86
C ALA A 270 -5.41 -4.09 -17.63
N ASP A 271 -5.54 -5.04 -18.58
CA ASP A 271 -4.85 -6.32 -18.54
C ASP A 271 -3.34 -6.17 -18.76
N HIS A 272 -2.92 -5.22 -19.60
CA HIS A 272 -1.51 -4.86 -19.74
C HIS A 272 -0.91 -4.36 -18.43
N LEU A 273 -1.62 -3.46 -17.72
CA LEU A 273 -1.22 -2.99 -16.40
C LEU A 273 -1.10 -4.15 -15.42
N ALA A 274 -2.07 -5.05 -15.36
CA ALA A 274 -2.05 -6.20 -14.46
C ALA A 274 -0.86 -7.14 -14.69
N ARG A 275 -0.44 -7.34 -15.95
CA ARG A 275 0.72 -8.18 -16.28
C ARG A 275 2.06 -7.56 -15.91
N HIS A 276 2.16 -6.23 -15.90
CA HIS A 276 3.45 -5.56 -15.71
C HIS A 276 3.61 -4.88 -14.33
N LEU A 277 2.51 -4.68 -13.60
CA LEU A 277 2.51 -4.20 -12.22
C LEU A 277 2.78 -5.36 -11.25
N GLU A 278 4.04 -5.77 -11.17
CA GLU A 278 4.48 -6.77 -10.21
C GLU A 278 4.82 -6.13 -8.86
N LEU A 279 3.96 -6.39 -7.87
CA LEU A 279 4.13 -5.95 -6.49
C LEU A 279 3.98 -7.19 -5.59
N PRO A 280 5.07 -7.69 -4.97
CA PRO A 280 4.99 -8.87 -4.11
C PRO A 280 3.94 -8.73 -3.02
N GLY A 281 3.03 -9.69 -2.94
CA GLY A 281 1.92 -9.69 -1.97
C GLY A 281 0.73 -8.82 -2.37
N TYR A 282 0.75 -8.20 -3.55
CA TYR A 282 -0.37 -7.42 -4.09
C TYR A 282 -0.93 -8.07 -5.35
N GLN A 283 -2.23 -7.84 -5.56
CA GLN A 283 -2.94 -8.33 -6.73
C GLN A 283 -3.52 -7.15 -7.51
N VAL A 284 -3.31 -7.13 -8.82
CA VAL A 284 -4.08 -6.27 -9.72
C VAL A 284 -5.33 -7.02 -10.16
N VAL A 285 -6.49 -6.49 -9.82
CA VAL A 285 -7.79 -7.06 -10.16
C VAL A 285 -8.30 -6.36 -11.42
N THR A 286 -8.50 -7.12 -12.50
CA THR A 286 -9.09 -6.62 -13.77
C THR A 286 -10.49 -7.15 -14.03
N ASP A 287 -10.96 -8.14 -13.26
CA ASP A 287 -12.34 -8.61 -13.35
C ASP A 287 -13.30 -7.53 -12.83
N LEU A 288 -14.16 -7.02 -13.72
CA LEU A 288 -15.10 -5.95 -13.40
C LEU A 288 -16.15 -6.38 -12.36
N ASP A 289 -16.50 -7.67 -12.29
CA ASP A 289 -17.46 -8.18 -11.31
C ASP A 289 -16.86 -8.23 -9.90
N ALA A 290 -15.53 -8.38 -9.80
CA ALA A 290 -14.79 -8.30 -8.55
C ALA A 290 -14.49 -6.86 -8.08
N ILE A 291 -14.67 -5.85 -8.95
CA ILE A 291 -14.44 -4.43 -8.68
C ILE A 291 -15.77 -3.76 -8.28
N PRO A 292 -15.83 -3.03 -7.14
CA PRO A 292 -17.00 -2.25 -6.76
C PRO A 292 -17.45 -1.29 -7.87
N ALA A 293 -18.76 -1.22 -8.14
CA ALA A 293 -19.30 -0.52 -9.30
C ALA A 293 -18.81 0.92 -9.43
N GLU A 294 -18.71 1.63 -8.31
CA GLU A 294 -18.26 3.01 -8.22
C GLU A 294 -16.76 3.21 -8.54
N LEU A 295 -15.95 2.15 -8.46
CA LEU A 295 -14.50 2.15 -8.69
C LEU A 295 -14.10 1.59 -10.06
N ARG A 296 -15.07 1.17 -10.88
CA ARG A 296 -14.77 0.54 -12.19
C ARG A 296 -14.30 1.54 -13.24
N GLY A 297 -14.53 2.84 -13.06
CA GLY A 297 -14.11 3.86 -14.02
C GLY A 297 -14.74 3.72 -15.42
N LEU A 298 -15.94 3.11 -15.54
CA LEU A 298 -16.56 2.81 -16.85
C LEU A 298 -17.41 3.95 -17.42
N HIS A 299 -17.67 5.01 -16.64
CA HIS A 299 -18.55 6.09 -17.06
C HIS A 299 -18.03 6.76 -18.35
N PRO A 300 -18.87 6.99 -19.38
CA PRO A 300 -18.43 7.59 -20.64
C PRO A 300 -17.87 9.00 -20.46
N ASP A 301 -18.42 9.77 -19.50
CA ASP A 301 -17.94 11.12 -19.20
C ASP A 301 -16.69 11.18 -18.31
N ASN A 302 -16.17 10.04 -17.86
CA ASN A 302 -14.88 10.04 -17.18
C ASN A 302 -13.78 10.46 -18.18
N PRO A 303 -12.94 11.47 -17.89
CA PRO A 303 -11.92 11.97 -18.82
C PRO A 303 -11.02 10.87 -19.39
N VAL A 304 -10.68 9.86 -18.57
CA VAL A 304 -9.83 8.74 -19.02
C VAL A 304 -10.44 7.95 -20.18
N ASN A 305 -11.78 7.99 -20.32
CA ASN A 305 -12.53 7.31 -21.37
C ASN A 305 -12.84 8.21 -22.57
N ARG A 306 -12.48 9.51 -22.53
CA ARG A 306 -12.71 10.48 -23.62
C ARG A 306 -11.53 10.58 -24.60
N VAL A 307 -10.39 9.96 -24.29
CA VAL A 307 -9.25 9.84 -25.21
C VAL A 307 -9.57 8.88 -26.36
N ARG A 308 -8.91 9.04 -27.51
CA ARG A 308 -9.30 8.36 -28.78
C ARG A 308 -9.33 6.84 -28.70
N GLY A 309 -8.34 6.23 -28.04
CA GLY A 309 -8.22 4.78 -27.82
C GLY A 309 -8.84 4.30 -26.51
N GLY A 310 -9.56 5.17 -25.80
CA GLY A 310 -10.01 4.92 -24.43
C GLY A 310 -8.85 4.80 -23.44
N GLY A 311 -9.18 4.64 -22.17
CA GLY A 311 -8.17 4.52 -21.12
C GLY A 311 -8.55 3.54 -20.01
N ALA A 312 -7.58 3.33 -19.13
CA ALA A 312 -7.71 2.45 -17.97
C ALA A 312 -7.68 3.28 -16.69
N GLN A 313 -8.52 2.91 -15.73
CA GLN A 313 -8.52 3.50 -14.39
C GLN A 313 -7.80 2.56 -13.43
N LEU A 314 -6.87 3.08 -12.64
CA LEU A 314 -6.15 2.32 -11.64
C LEU A 314 -6.39 2.91 -10.24
N GLU A 315 -7.10 2.14 -9.42
CA GLU A 315 -7.41 2.48 -8.04
C GLU A 315 -6.34 1.92 -7.10
N LEU A 316 -5.70 2.80 -6.33
CA LEU A 316 -4.59 2.48 -5.46
C LEU A 316 -5.04 2.53 -3.99
N SER A 317 -4.87 1.40 -3.29
CA SER A 317 -5.19 1.34 -1.86
C SER A 317 -4.32 2.30 -1.04
N ILE A 318 -4.77 2.68 0.15
CA ILE A 318 -3.98 3.47 1.13
C ILE A 318 -2.58 2.86 1.35
N ARG A 319 -2.49 1.52 1.34
CA ARG A 319 -1.25 0.78 1.56
C ARG A 319 -0.29 0.89 0.37
N VAL A 320 -0.82 0.75 -0.86
CA VAL A 320 -0.04 0.92 -2.11
C VAL A 320 0.48 2.35 -2.25
N ARG A 321 -0.31 3.33 -1.80
CA ARG A 321 0.07 4.76 -1.80
C ARG A 321 1.09 5.14 -0.73
N GLY A 322 1.49 4.22 0.16
CA GLY A 322 2.49 4.50 1.20
C GLY A 322 1.94 5.23 2.43
N LEU A 323 0.62 5.31 2.58
CA LEU A 323 -0.06 6.11 3.62
C LEU A 323 -0.49 5.29 4.83
N SER A 324 -0.37 3.96 4.75
CA SER A 324 -0.58 3.06 5.88
C SER A 324 0.75 2.77 6.58
N PRO A 325 0.78 2.62 7.91
CA PRO A 325 1.92 2.05 8.62
C PRO A 325 2.33 0.67 8.07
N ALA A 326 1.37 -0.12 7.59
CA ALA A 326 1.55 -1.42 6.93
C ALA A 326 2.06 -1.32 5.48
N ALA A 327 2.33 -0.10 4.97
CA ALA A 327 2.85 0.07 3.62
C ALA A 327 4.23 -0.60 3.48
N PRO A 328 4.49 -1.24 2.33
CA PRO A 328 5.69 -2.03 2.13
C PRO A 328 6.92 -1.14 2.27
N CYS A 329 7.94 -1.64 2.96
CA CYS A 329 9.22 -0.96 3.04
C CYS A 329 9.96 -1.14 1.70
N PRO A 330 10.63 -0.10 1.16
CA PRO A 330 11.45 -0.26 -0.03
C PRO A 330 12.44 -1.42 0.11
N ALA A 331 12.34 -2.43 -0.76
CA ALA A 331 13.37 -3.46 -0.86
C ALA A 331 14.70 -2.82 -1.29
N THR A 332 15.84 -3.41 -0.96
CA THR A 332 17.15 -2.88 -1.36
C THR A 332 17.31 -2.90 -2.88
N THR A 333 17.16 -1.76 -3.56
CA THR A 333 17.78 -1.51 -4.86
C THR A 333 18.40 -0.11 -4.84
N VAL A 334 19.70 -0.10 -4.57
CA VAL A 334 20.61 1.06 -4.51
C VAL A 334 20.37 2.01 -5.69
N CYS A 335 20.17 3.30 -5.41
CA CYS A 335 20.38 4.37 -6.40
C CYS A 335 20.91 5.62 -5.70
N ARG A 336 22.01 6.17 -6.23
CA ARG A 336 22.93 7.17 -5.64
C ARG A 336 22.41 8.62 -5.51
N ARG A 337 21.10 8.87 -5.40
CA ARG A 337 20.58 10.23 -5.15
C ARG A 337 19.43 10.22 -4.15
N SER A 338 19.66 10.81 -2.98
CA SER A 338 18.72 10.92 -1.88
C SER A 338 17.57 11.90 -2.21
N PRO A 339 16.30 11.56 -1.92
CA PRO A 339 15.17 12.48 -1.96
C PRO A 339 14.91 13.07 -0.55
N PRO A 340 13.99 14.04 -0.42
CA PRO A 340 13.58 14.58 0.88
C PRO A 340 12.96 13.52 1.83
N PRO A 341 13.06 13.71 3.15
CA PRO A 341 12.90 12.68 4.18
C PRO A 341 11.48 12.10 4.38
N TRP A 342 10.45 12.64 3.73
CA TRP A 342 9.06 12.18 3.87
C TRP A 342 8.62 11.17 2.78
N TYR A 343 9.52 10.81 1.88
CA TYR A 343 9.24 10.06 0.66
C TYR A 343 9.33 8.53 0.86
N LYS A 344 8.21 7.79 0.76
CA LYS A 344 8.15 6.32 1.01
C LYS A 344 7.58 5.43 -0.12
N ALA A 345 7.34 5.96 -1.33
CA ALA A 345 6.78 5.20 -2.48
C ALA A 345 7.69 5.22 -3.74
N TRP A 346 8.94 4.77 -3.62
CA TRP A 346 9.95 4.76 -4.71
C TRP A 346 9.66 3.78 -5.87
N TRP A 347 8.73 2.83 -5.73
CA TRP A 347 8.67 1.64 -6.59
C TRP A 347 7.66 1.74 -7.72
N LEU A 348 6.44 2.21 -7.42
CA LEU A 348 5.36 2.26 -8.40
C LEU A 348 5.70 3.10 -9.65
N PRO A 349 6.40 4.24 -9.53
CA PRO A 349 6.81 4.99 -10.71
C PRO A 349 7.93 4.34 -11.52
N ARG A 350 8.75 3.48 -10.90
CA ARG A 350 9.76 2.69 -11.61
C ARG A 350 9.13 1.53 -12.36
N VAL A 351 8.09 0.89 -11.83
CA VAL A 351 7.37 -0.20 -12.51
C VAL A 351 6.53 0.38 -13.65
N LEU A 352 5.73 1.42 -13.35
CA LEU A 352 5.04 2.19 -14.38
C LEU A 352 6.01 2.85 -15.36
N GLY A 353 7.25 3.16 -15.01
CA GLY A 353 8.22 3.73 -15.94
C GLY A 353 8.98 2.71 -16.80
N LYS A 354 9.13 1.48 -16.30
CA LYS A 354 9.87 0.38 -16.96
C LYS A 354 9.02 -0.45 -17.91
N CYS A 355 7.69 -0.33 -17.84
CA CYS A 355 6.83 -0.91 -18.86
C CYS A 355 7.25 -0.31 -20.20
N ARG A 356 7.45 -1.14 -21.24
CA ARG A 356 7.60 -0.64 -22.60
C ARG A 356 6.25 -0.08 -23.03
N TRP A 357 6.01 1.18 -22.70
CA TRP A 357 4.88 1.92 -23.26
C TRP A 357 5.22 2.18 -24.70
N TRP A 358 4.43 1.59 -25.58
CA TRP A 358 4.13 2.05 -26.93
C TRP A 358 5.16 3.04 -27.49
N ASN A 359 6.39 2.55 -27.65
CA ASN A 359 7.40 3.19 -28.47
C ASN A 359 7.18 2.60 -29.85
N GLY A 360 7.01 3.47 -30.83
CA GLY A 360 6.62 3.18 -32.21
C GLY A 360 7.62 2.36 -33.03
N ASP A 361 8.20 1.32 -32.46
CA ASP A 361 8.82 0.21 -33.19
C ASP A 361 8.35 -1.11 -32.55
N CYS A 362 7.58 -1.86 -33.35
CA CYS A 362 6.89 -3.12 -33.05
C CYS A 362 5.57 -2.98 -32.25
N TRP A 363 4.50 -2.56 -32.94
CA TRP A 363 3.37 -3.43 -33.33
C TRP A 363 2.24 -2.59 -33.95
N TRP A 364 2.36 -2.34 -35.27
CA TRP A 364 1.28 -2.40 -36.26
C TRP A 364 1.98 -2.45 -37.64
N PRO A 365 1.94 -3.60 -38.33
CA PRO A 365 0.83 -3.80 -39.25
C PRO A 365 0.31 -5.25 -39.25
N LYS A 366 -1.02 -5.42 -39.16
CA LYS A 366 -1.83 -6.41 -39.90
C LYS A 366 -3.28 -6.43 -39.39
N ILE A 367 -4.09 -5.42 -39.73
CA ILE A 367 -5.56 -5.60 -39.82
C ILE A 367 -6.16 -4.92 -41.07
N PHE A 368 -5.41 -4.15 -41.88
CA PHE A 368 -5.94 -3.69 -43.17
C PHE A 368 -4.89 -3.80 -44.29
N ALA A 369 -4.89 -4.96 -44.97
CA ALA A 369 -4.68 -5.12 -46.42
C ALA A 369 -4.52 -6.61 -46.80
N SER A 370 -5.27 -7.01 -47.83
CA SER A 370 -5.28 -8.27 -48.60
C SER A 370 -6.14 -9.43 -48.06
N GLY A 371 -7.35 -9.52 -48.61
CA GLY A 371 -8.32 -10.61 -48.44
C GLY A 371 -9.74 -10.09 -48.47
#